data_AF-A0A075I0H7-F1
#
_entry.id   AF-A0A075I0H7-F1
#
_cell.length_a   1.000
_cell.length_b   1.000
_cell.length_c   1.000
_cell.angle_alpha   90.00
_cell.angle_beta   90.00
_cell.angle_gamma   90.00
#
_symmetry.space_group_name_H-M   'P 1'
#
loop_
_entity.id
_entity.type
_entity.pdbx_description
1 polymer ?
#
loop_
_entity_poly.entity_id
_entity_poly.type
_entity_poly.pdbx_seq_one_letter_code
_entity_poly.pdbx_strand_id
1 'polypeptide(L)'
;MGASLLAFEPHLNYNAGLAYTEPLFIITIISSFYFVLSKNTKYIIPSLIIAGAVLWIRPTGFIVFFIITIIYFITLRGQKHYFRNYALGLTLFLIVVSPMFLQKYEQFGDPFYSDYNTGIFVENYEELESAQTKNLEMTAIGYIESKGLGSFLEKFWSKGIFSTH
;
A
#
# COMPACT_ATOMS: atom_id res chain seq x y z
N MET A 1 25.89 -7.96 12.76
CA MET A 1 26.45 -6.59 12.63
C MET A 1 25.36 -5.58 12.29
N GLY A 2 24.53 -5.78 11.26
CA GLY A 2 23.41 -4.86 10.96
C GLY A 2 22.33 -4.76 12.07
N ALA A 3 21.95 -5.88 12.69
CA ALA A 3 20.97 -5.88 13.79
C ALA A 3 21.46 -5.11 15.03
N SER A 4 22.77 -5.12 15.30
CA SER A 4 23.37 -4.38 16.41
C SER A 4 23.31 -2.87 16.17
N LEU A 5 23.55 -2.41 14.94
CA LEU A 5 23.44 -0.99 14.56
C LEU A 5 22.03 -0.43 14.81
N LEU A 6 20.99 -1.18 14.43
CA LEU A 6 19.60 -0.78 14.66
C LEU A 6 19.19 -0.83 16.15
N ALA A 7 19.73 -1.80 16.91
CA ALA A 7 19.44 -1.94 18.34
C ALA A 7 20.10 -0.86 19.21
N PHE A 8 21.21 -0.28 18.76
CA PHE A 8 21.94 0.78 19.46
C PHE A 8 21.63 2.19 18.96
N GLU A 9 20.67 2.34 18.04
CA GLU A 9 20.21 3.65 17.60
C GLU A 9 19.29 4.27 18.66
N PRO A 10 19.75 5.31 19.40
CA PRO A 10 19.09 5.74 20.64
C PRO A 10 17.71 6.33 20.40
N HIS A 11 17.47 6.96 19.26
CA HIS A 11 16.15 7.47 18.89
C HIS A 11 15.16 6.34 18.56
N LEU A 12 15.63 5.25 17.96
CA LEU A 12 14.79 4.10 17.56
C LEU A 12 14.41 3.25 18.78
N ASN A 13 15.35 3.05 19.71
CA ASN A 13 15.12 2.30 20.95
C ASN A 13 14.21 3.08 21.93
N TYR A 14 14.38 4.40 22.01
CA TYR A 14 13.48 5.28 22.76
C TYR A 14 12.06 5.26 22.18
N ASN A 15 11.94 5.35 20.85
CA ASN A 15 10.64 5.35 20.17
C ASN A 15 9.95 3.96 20.22
N ALA A 16 10.72 2.86 20.21
CA ALA A 16 10.21 1.51 20.38
C ALA A 16 9.62 1.29 21.78
N GLY A 17 10.28 1.82 22.82
CA GLY A 17 9.80 1.77 24.21
C GLY A 17 8.51 2.59 24.45
N LEU A 18 8.25 3.60 23.62
CA LEU A 18 7.06 4.45 23.66
C LEU A 18 5.92 3.97 22.72
N ALA A 19 6.06 2.79 22.11
CA ALA A 19 5.10 2.19 21.18
C ALA A 19 4.82 3.00 19.90
N TYR A 20 5.78 3.78 19.41
CA TYR A 20 5.69 4.38 18.08
C TYR A 20 5.79 3.30 16.99
N THR A 21 5.09 3.48 15.87
CA THR A 21 5.02 2.47 14.78
C THR A 21 6.28 2.41 13.90
N GLU A 22 7.21 3.35 14.08
CA GLU A 22 8.42 3.49 13.25
C GLU A 22 9.37 2.29 13.30
N PRO A 23 9.74 1.75 14.49
CA PRO A 23 10.66 0.62 14.56
C PRO A 23 10.02 -0.66 14.03
N LEU A 24 8.73 -0.86 14.29
CA LEU A 24 7.95 -2.00 13.82
C LEU A 24 7.82 -1.99 12.29
N PHE A 25 7.62 -0.81 11.68
CA PHE A 25 7.61 -0.64 10.23
C PHE A 25 8.94 -1.07 9.60
N ILE A 26 10.06 -0.59 10.14
CA ILE A 26 11.41 -0.89 9.62
C ILE A 26 11.72 -2.39 9.73
N ILE A 27 11.45 -3.01 10.88
CA ILE A 27 11.72 -4.45 11.08
C ILE A 27 10.87 -5.31 10.12
N THR A 28 9.61 -4.92 9.90
CA THR A 28 8.70 -5.64 8.99
C THR A 28 9.19 -5.55 7.54
N ILE A 29 9.65 -4.37 7.11
CA ILE A 29 10.27 -4.18 5.78
C ILE A 29 11.51 -5.04 5.62
N ILE A 30 12.45 -4.98 6.57
CA ILE A 30 13.70 -5.76 6.52
C ILE A 30 13.39 -7.26 6.45
N SER A 31 12.42 -7.73 7.24
CA SER A 31 11.98 -9.13 7.23
C SER A 31 11.43 -9.53 5.85
N SER A 32 10.64 -8.66 5.23
CA SER A 32 10.12 -8.88 3.88
C SER A 32 11.24 -9.03 2.84
N PHE A 33 12.24 -8.15 2.90
CA PHE A 33 13.41 -8.22 2.02
C PHE A 33 14.28 -9.45 2.29
N TYR A 34 14.45 -9.82 3.56
CA TYR A 34 15.20 -11.01 3.93
C TYR A 34 14.59 -12.28 3.30
N PHE A 35 13.26 -12.40 3.31
CA PHE A 35 12.58 -13.55 2.72
C PHE A 35 12.60 -13.55 1.20
N VAL A 36 12.42 -12.41 0.53
CA VAL A 36 12.43 -12.35 -0.93
C VAL A 36 13.83 -12.57 -1.53
N LEU A 37 14.89 -12.17 -0.82
CA LEU A 37 16.29 -12.42 -1.21
C LEU A 37 16.81 -13.81 -0.79
N SER A 38 16.02 -14.59 -0.06
CA SER A 38 16.44 -15.92 0.37
C SER A 38 16.68 -16.83 -0.83
N LYS A 39 17.74 -17.66 -0.76
CA LYS A 39 18.08 -18.62 -1.82
C LYS A 39 16.96 -19.63 -2.10
N ASN A 40 16.10 -19.89 -1.12
CA ASN A 40 14.99 -20.82 -1.27
C ASN A 40 13.73 -20.06 -1.72
N THR A 41 13.28 -20.35 -2.94
CA THR A 41 12.16 -19.68 -3.61
C THR A 41 10.83 -19.83 -2.89
N LYS A 42 10.69 -20.80 -1.96
CA LYS A 42 9.51 -20.97 -1.11
C LYS A 42 9.28 -19.77 -0.18
N TYR A 43 10.34 -19.03 0.18
CA TYR A 43 10.25 -17.88 1.07
C TYR A 43 9.65 -16.64 0.42
N ILE A 44 9.38 -16.67 -0.88
CA ILE A 44 8.79 -15.49 -1.51
C ILE A 44 7.30 -15.33 -1.15
N ILE A 45 6.58 -16.44 -0.92
CA ILE A 45 5.18 -16.37 -0.43
C ILE A 45 5.09 -15.66 0.93
N PRO A 46 5.87 -16.04 1.98
CA PRO A 46 5.84 -15.30 3.24
C PRO A 46 6.33 -13.85 3.09
N SER A 47 7.22 -13.53 2.14
CA SER A 47 7.59 -12.13 1.87
C SER A 47 6.41 -11.29 1.37
N LEU A 48 5.53 -11.85 0.53
CA LEU A 48 4.31 -11.17 0.06
C LEU A 48 3.32 -10.97 1.21
N ILE A 49 3.17 -11.96 2.10
CA ILE A 49 2.31 -11.83 3.29
C ILE A 49 2.82 -10.70 4.20
N ILE A 50 4.13 -10.66 4.45
CA ILE A 50 4.74 -9.62 5.29
C ILE A 50 4.63 -8.24 4.63
N ALA A 51 4.76 -8.14 3.30
CA ALA A 51 4.49 -6.91 2.57
C ALA A 51 3.03 -6.42 2.77
N GLY A 52 2.08 -7.35 2.90
CA GLY A 52 0.71 -7.03 3.30
C GLY A 52 0.66 -6.41 4.70
N ALA A 53 1.38 -6.96 5.67
CA ALA A 53 1.48 -6.39 7.00
C ALA A 53 2.15 -5.00 7.01
N VAL A 54 3.11 -4.72 6.11
CA VAL A 54 3.70 -3.38 5.95
C VAL A 54 2.62 -2.33 5.64
N LEU A 55 1.66 -2.67 4.76
CA LEU A 55 0.55 -1.78 4.41
C LEU A 55 -0.41 -1.49 5.58
N TRP A 56 -0.60 -2.45 6.48
CA TRP A 56 -1.36 -2.23 7.70
C TRP A 56 -0.66 -1.23 8.63
N ILE A 57 0.66 -1.34 8.76
CA ILE A 57 1.44 -0.48 9.66
C ILE A 57 1.47 0.95 9.11
N ARG A 58 1.77 1.10 7.82
CA ARG A 58 1.72 2.38 7.12
C ARG A 58 1.26 2.18 5.67
N PRO A 59 0.17 2.85 5.24
CA PRO A 59 -0.28 2.82 3.84
C PRO A 59 0.79 3.27 2.84
N THR A 60 1.71 4.15 3.25
CA THR A 60 2.84 4.62 2.42
C THR A 60 3.82 3.51 2.05
N GLY A 61 3.82 2.39 2.79
CA GLY A 61 4.65 1.22 2.53
C GLY A 61 4.24 0.40 1.31
N PHE A 62 3.22 0.80 0.55
CA PHE A 62 2.77 0.11 -0.65
C PHE A 62 3.90 -0.12 -1.68
N ILE A 63 4.90 0.77 -1.72
CA ILE A 63 6.06 0.65 -2.62
C ILE A 63 6.84 -0.67 -2.42
N VAL A 64 6.84 -1.20 -1.19
CA VAL A 64 7.53 -2.45 -0.83
C VAL A 64 6.93 -3.63 -1.59
N PHE A 65 5.61 -3.66 -1.78
CA PHE A 65 4.93 -4.70 -2.57
C PHE A 65 5.39 -4.70 -4.03
N PHE A 66 5.55 -3.52 -4.65
CA PHE A 66 6.03 -3.39 -6.02
C PHE A 66 7.49 -3.87 -6.15
N ILE A 67 8.35 -3.51 -5.21
CA ILE A 67 9.76 -3.94 -5.21
C ILE A 67 9.85 -5.48 -5.11
N ILE A 68 9.11 -6.09 -4.18
CA ILE A 68 9.07 -7.55 -4.00
C ILE A 68 8.54 -8.25 -5.25
N THR A 69 7.51 -7.68 -5.87
CA THR A 69 6.97 -8.19 -7.14
C THR A 69 8.03 -8.19 -8.24
N ILE A 70 8.78 -7.11 -8.39
CA ILE A 70 9.87 -7.04 -9.39
C ILE A 70 10.93 -8.10 -9.09
N ILE A 71 11.39 -8.20 -7.83
CA ILE A 71 12.40 -9.19 -7.42
C ILE A 71 11.91 -10.62 -7.67
N TYR A 72 10.63 -10.89 -7.40
CA TYR A 72 10.00 -12.19 -7.70
C TYR A 72 10.17 -12.55 -9.17
N PHE A 73 9.75 -11.65 -10.06
CA PHE A 73 9.77 -11.91 -11.50
C PHE A 73 11.19 -12.06 -12.05
N ILE A 74 12.16 -11.34 -11.49
CA ILE A 74 13.58 -11.48 -11.85
C ILE A 74 14.12 -12.84 -11.37
N THR A 75 13.87 -13.21 -10.12
CA THR A 75 14.45 -14.41 -9.47
C THR A 75 13.85 -15.71 -10.00
N LEU A 76 12.54 -15.73 -10.28
CA LEU A 76 11.82 -16.93 -10.73
C LEU A 76 11.63 -16.99 -12.26
N ARG A 77 12.22 -16.05 -13.01
CA ARG A 77 12.16 -16.03 -14.47
C ARG A 77 12.64 -17.38 -15.03
N GLY A 78 11.77 -18.04 -15.80
CA GLY A 78 12.11 -19.32 -16.47
C GLY A 78 11.80 -20.58 -15.67
N GLN A 79 11.33 -20.49 -14.41
CA GLN A 79 10.85 -21.67 -13.69
C GLN A 79 9.45 -22.09 -14.17
N LYS A 80 9.17 -23.39 -14.22
CA LYS A 80 7.84 -23.88 -14.61
C LYS A 80 6.78 -23.42 -13.59
N HIS A 81 5.65 -22.88 -14.06
CA HIS A 81 4.53 -22.38 -13.24
C HIS A 81 4.83 -21.17 -12.34
N TYR A 82 5.90 -20.40 -12.57
CA TYR A 82 6.18 -19.19 -11.78
C TYR A 82 4.99 -18.22 -11.75
N PHE A 83 4.32 -17.97 -12.88
CA PHE A 83 3.15 -17.10 -12.90
C PHE A 83 2.01 -17.58 -12.00
N ARG A 84 1.75 -18.90 -11.94
CA ARG A 84 0.72 -19.47 -11.05
C ARG A 84 1.08 -19.29 -9.58
N ASN A 85 2.35 -19.50 -9.23
CA ASN A 85 2.82 -19.33 -7.85
C ASN A 85 2.75 -17.85 -7.43
N TYR A 86 3.03 -16.93 -8.35
CA TYR A 86 2.82 -15.50 -8.11
C TYR A 86 1.35 -15.19 -7.86
N ALA A 87 0.43 -15.70 -8.69
CA ALA A 87 -0.99 -15.46 -8.53
C ALA A 87 -1.51 -15.96 -7.16
N LEU A 88 -1.01 -17.09 -6.68
CA LEU A 88 -1.31 -17.60 -5.34
C LEU A 88 -0.78 -16.65 -4.24
N GLY A 89 0.46 -16.19 -4.35
CA GLY A 89 1.04 -15.23 -3.42
C GLY A 89 0.31 -13.88 -3.42
N LEU A 90 -0.08 -13.40 -4.60
CA LEU A 90 -0.88 -12.18 -4.78
C LEU A 90 -2.27 -12.32 -4.13
N THR A 91 -2.92 -13.48 -4.30
CA THR A 91 -4.21 -13.76 -3.66
C THR A 91 -4.09 -13.71 -2.13
N LEU A 92 -3.04 -14.32 -1.57
CA LEU A 92 -2.79 -14.25 -0.12
C LEU A 92 -2.51 -12.83 0.36
N PHE A 93 -1.72 -12.06 -0.39
CA PHE A 93 -1.49 -10.65 -0.10
C PHE A 93 -2.80 -9.85 -0.08
N LEU A 94 -3.67 -10.03 -1.08
CA LEU A 94 -4.97 -9.35 -1.14
C LEU A 94 -5.86 -9.72 0.04
N ILE A 95 -5.89 -11.00 0.45
CA ILE A 95 -6.63 -11.45 1.63
C ILE A 95 -6.12 -10.73 2.90
N VAL A 96 -4.79 -10.61 3.04
CA VAL A 96 -4.18 -9.94 4.19
C VAL A 96 -4.55 -8.45 4.23
N VAL A 97 -4.55 -7.75 3.09
CA VAL A 97 -4.83 -6.30 3.06
C VAL A 97 -6.34 -6.00 3.02
N SER A 98 -7.18 -6.93 2.55
CA SER A 98 -8.64 -6.77 2.46
C SER A 98 -9.33 -6.19 3.71
N PRO A 99 -9.10 -6.68 4.93
CA PRO A 99 -9.77 -6.15 6.12
C PRO A 99 -9.48 -4.67 6.38
N MET A 100 -8.29 -4.17 6.02
CA MET A 100 -7.95 -2.76 6.14
C MET A 100 -8.84 -1.89 5.23
N PHE A 101 -9.08 -2.34 4.00
CA PHE A 101 -9.96 -1.64 3.05
C PHE A 101 -11.43 -1.70 3.48
N LEU A 102 -11.88 -2.85 3.98
CA LEU A 102 -13.23 -3.01 4.51
C LEU A 102 -13.49 -2.08 5.70
N GLN A 103 -12.55 -2.02 6.65
CA GLN A 103 -12.64 -1.12 7.80
C GLN A 103 -12.75 0.35 7.36
N LYS A 104 -11.97 0.77 6.36
CA LYS A 104 -12.06 2.12 5.81
C LYS A 104 -13.40 2.40 5.13
N TYR A 105 -13.92 1.43 4.38
CA TYR A 105 -15.22 1.56 3.76
C TYR A 105 -16.34 1.72 4.80
N GLU A 106 -16.32 0.92 5.87
CA GLU A 106 -17.29 1.05 6.96
C GLU A 106 -17.19 2.39 7.70
N GLN A 107 -15.97 2.92 7.83
CA GLN A 107 -15.72 4.15 8.57
C GLN A 107 -15.97 5.44 7.75
N PHE A 108 -15.66 5.42 6.46
CA PHE A 108 -15.60 6.63 5.62
C PHE A 108 -16.43 6.55 4.34
N GLY A 109 -17.13 5.43 4.05
CA GLY A 109 -17.83 5.21 2.79
C GLY A 109 -16.92 4.92 1.59
N ASP A 110 -15.60 5.06 1.74
CA ASP A 110 -14.60 4.81 0.70
C ASP A 110 -13.43 3.94 1.21
N PRO A 111 -13.19 2.76 0.62
CA PRO A 111 -12.05 1.92 1.00
C PRO A 111 -10.70 2.60 0.73
N PHE A 112 -10.63 3.53 -0.22
CA PHE A 112 -9.41 4.26 -0.59
C PHE A 112 -9.30 5.63 0.10
N TYR A 113 -10.15 5.90 1.09
CA TYR A 113 -10.12 7.14 1.83
C TYR A 113 -8.71 7.45 2.39
N SER A 114 -8.30 8.70 2.21
CA SER A 114 -7.07 9.28 2.75
C SER A 114 -7.31 10.76 3.02
N ASP A 115 -6.88 11.24 4.18
CA ASP A 115 -7.02 12.64 4.59
C ASP A 115 -6.37 13.62 3.59
N TYR A 116 -5.38 13.17 2.81
CA TYR A 116 -4.68 13.96 1.80
C TYR A 116 -5.37 13.97 0.43
N ASN A 117 -6.31 13.05 0.16
CA ASN A 117 -6.90 12.85 -1.18
C ASN A 117 -8.25 13.56 -1.38
N THR A 118 -8.82 14.14 -0.33
CA THR A 118 -10.17 14.73 -0.33
C THR A 118 -10.34 15.86 -1.36
N GLY A 119 -9.26 16.54 -1.78
CA GLY A 119 -9.29 17.57 -2.81
C GLY A 119 -8.89 17.14 -4.22
N ILE A 120 -8.37 15.92 -4.42
CA ILE A 120 -7.76 15.51 -5.71
C ILE A 120 -8.83 15.24 -6.77
N PHE A 121 -10.00 14.73 -6.35
CA PHE A 121 -11.09 14.34 -7.24
C PHE A 121 -12.08 15.47 -7.55
N VAL A 122 -11.94 16.62 -6.90
CA VAL A 122 -12.70 17.84 -7.17
C VAL A 122 -12.15 18.51 -8.43
N GLU A 123 -13.02 18.81 -9.40
CA GLU A 123 -12.65 19.42 -10.68
C GLU A 123 -12.74 20.95 -10.62
N ASN A 124 -13.78 21.51 -9.97
CA ASN A 124 -14.02 22.97 -9.87
C ASN A 124 -14.70 23.37 -8.54
N TYR A 125 -14.64 24.67 -8.19
CA TYR A 125 -15.25 25.24 -6.98
C TYR A 125 -16.78 25.04 -6.91
N GLU A 126 -17.46 25.01 -8.06
CA GLU A 126 -18.91 24.76 -8.16
C GLU A 126 -19.28 23.31 -7.79
N GLU A 127 -18.37 22.34 -8.01
CA GLU A 127 -18.59 20.95 -7.62
C GLU A 127 -18.47 20.78 -6.08
N LEU A 128 -17.62 21.55 -5.41
CA LEU A 128 -17.54 21.58 -3.93
C LEU A 128 -18.86 22.03 -3.31
N GLU A 129 -19.44 23.12 -3.84
CA GLU A 129 -20.70 23.67 -3.35
C GLU A 129 -21.86 22.70 -3.62
N SER A 130 -21.87 22.06 -4.80
CA SER A 130 -22.87 21.05 -5.13
C SER A 130 -22.74 19.75 -4.31
N ALA A 131 -21.51 19.32 -3.99
CA ALA A 131 -21.25 18.11 -3.23
C ALA A 131 -21.56 18.29 -1.73
N GLN A 132 -21.33 19.50 -1.19
CA GLN A 132 -21.83 19.88 0.13
C GLN A 132 -23.37 19.93 0.20
N THR A 133 -24.03 20.32 -0.90
CA THR A 133 -25.50 20.44 -0.94
C THR A 133 -26.20 19.11 -1.24
N LYS A 134 -25.55 18.17 -1.94
CA LYS A 134 -26.12 16.88 -2.36
C LYS A 134 -25.62 15.65 -1.59
N ASN A 135 -24.73 15.78 -0.61
CA ASN A 135 -24.06 14.62 0.03
C ASN A 135 -23.47 13.65 -1.01
N LEU A 136 -22.94 14.17 -2.12
CA LEU A 136 -22.18 13.34 -3.05
C LEU A 136 -20.82 13.12 -2.41
N GLU A 137 -20.59 11.91 -1.90
CA GLU A 137 -19.30 11.51 -1.38
C GLU A 137 -18.23 11.75 -2.47
N MET A 138 -17.32 12.69 -2.20
CA MET A 138 -16.21 13.09 -3.08
C MET A 138 -15.11 12.02 -3.08
N THR A 139 -15.50 10.78 -3.37
CA THR A 139 -14.71 9.57 -3.20
C THR A 139 -14.18 9.09 -4.54
N ALA A 140 -13.11 8.29 -4.50
CA ALA A 140 -12.54 7.71 -5.72
C ALA A 140 -13.58 6.85 -6.46
N ILE A 141 -14.41 6.13 -5.69
CA ILE A 141 -15.48 5.29 -6.23
C ILE A 141 -16.60 6.13 -6.85
N GLY A 142 -17.07 7.19 -6.17
CA GLY A 142 -18.09 8.09 -6.74
C GLY A 142 -17.62 8.79 -8.02
N TYR A 143 -16.33 9.11 -8.11
CA TYR A 143 -15.74 9.67 -9.33
C TYR A 143 -15.71 8.65 -10.48
N ILE A 144 -15.33 7.39 -10.21
CA ILE A 144 -15.35 6.32 -11.21
C ILE A 144 -16.77 6.04 -11.69
N GLU A 145 -17.75 6.04 -10.79
CA GLU A 145 -19.15 5.79 -11.14
C GLU A 145 -19.72 6.91 -12.02
N SER A 146 -19.37 8.16 -11.74
CA SER A 146 -19.89 9.33 -12.47
C SER A 146 -19.14 9.64 -13.77
N LYS A 147 -17.81 9.53 -13.80
CA LYS A 147 -16.95 9.95 -14.93
C LYS A 147 -16.26 8.79 -15.63
N GLY A 148 -16.34 7.59 -15.07
CA GLY A 148 -15.71 6.39 -15.62
C GLY A 148 -14.26 6.18 -15.17
N LEU A 149 -13.81 4.93 -15.28
CA LEU A 149 -12.46 4.51 -14.88
C LEU A 149 -11.35 5.22 -15.66
N GLY A 150 -11.58 5.54 -16.94
CA GLY A 150 -10.59 6.22 -17.79
C GLY A 150 -10.23 7.60 -17.25
N SER A 151 -11.23 8.44 -17.00
CA SER A 151 -11.04 9.77 -16.42
C SER A 151 -10.46 9.71 -15.01
N PHE A 152 -10.78 8.67 -14.23
CA PHE A 152 -10.16 8.45 -12.93
C PHE A 152 -8.66 8.21 -13.06
N LEU A 153 -8.24 7.30 -13.94
CA LEU A 153 -6.82 6.98 -14.14
C LEU A 153 -6.05 8.20 -14.66
N GLU A 154 -6.64 8.97 -15.57
CA GLU A 154 -6.02 10.20 -16.07
C GLU A 154 -5.81 11.22 -14.95
N LYS A 155 -6.82 11.46 -14.11
CA LYS A 155 -6.74 12.40 -12.98
C LYS A 155 -5.79 11.89 -11.88
N PHE A 156 -5.81 10.59 -11.59
CA PHE A 156 -4.91 9.94 -10.65
C PHE A 156 -3.45 10.02 -11.10
N TRP A 157 -3.16 9.80 -12.38
CA TRP A 157 -1.81 9.94 -12.92
C TRP A 157 -1.37 11.41 -13.01
N SER A 158 -2.22 12.28 -13.56
CA SER A 158 -1.88 13.69 -13.76
C SER A 158 -1.75 14.47 -12.45
N LYS A 159 -2.72 14.36 -11.54
CA LYS A 159 -2.65 15.05 -10.24
C LYS A 159 -1.89 14.23 -9.19
N GLY A 160 -1.98 12.91 -9.17
CA GLY A 160 -1.36 12.08 -8.13
C GLY A 160 0.16 11.93 -8.24
N ILE A 161 0.74 11.94 -9.45
CA ILE A 161 2.20 11.84 -9.64
C ILE A 161 2.84 13.22 -9.82
N PHE A 162 2.15 14.17 -10.47
CA PHE A 162 2.73 15.48 -10.80
C PHE A 162 2.35 16.62 -9.84
N SER A 163 1.51 16.42 -8.81
CA SER A 163 1.23 17.47 -7.79
C SER A 163 2.21 17.46 -6.61
N THR A 164 3.48 17.14 -6.85
CA THR A 164 4.54 17.48 -5.89
C THR A 164 5.02 18.91 -6.20
N HIS A 165 4.20 19.92 -5.92
CA HIS A 165 4.63 21.31 -5.68
C HIS A 165 3.55 22.10 -4.95
#